data_AF-E9DG03-F1
#
_entry.id   AF-E9DG03-F1
#
_cell.length_a   1.000
_cell.length_b   1.000
_cell.length_c   1.000
_cell.angle_alpha   90.00
_cell.angle_beta   90.00
_cell.angle_gamma   90.00
#
_symmetry.space_group_name_H-M   'P 1'
#
loop_
_entity.id
_entity.type
_entity.pdbx_description
1 polymer ?
#
loop_
_entity_poly.entity_id
_entity_poly.type
_entity_poly.pdbx_seq_one_letter_code
_entity_poly.pdbx_strand_id
1 'polypeptide(L)'
;MPIDRASWRNVWLYEASTGNLLGGTHQNGSMTEANLLSILEGVLLVVDDQWSVKHRNSALAIGSMNAPLQPGEYEIYCQSSIRVNNEPWVARLISHSISGRVDAFRDGVRARDGKCVVSGIVNVRASWNTWSGFEAAHVFPLDCESVWIEFNYGRWITDMDGTTGVSTINSIQNGLLLRGDLHSDFDNYLFSINPDDGYKITYFGPDPFGLDGRTLDPVCRNPQDPHCVSDTLLRWHFRQAVLANMRGAGEPIFEHDFPPGTDMLAELRSEPEPYGKQRFEMEMSSRLRNGAPKST
;
A
#
# COMPACT_ATOMS: atom_id res chain seq x y z
N MET A 1 9.19 3.61 -20.31
CA MET A 1 9.51 2.43 -19.47
C MET A 1 9.03 2.75 -18.07
N PRO A 2 8.43 1.79 -17.34
CA PRO A 2 8.03 2.01 -15.95
C PRO A 2 9.24 2.52 -15.14
N ILE A 3 9.01 3.46 -14.23
CA ILE A 3 10.05 3.87 -13.29
C ILE A 3 10.37 2.66 -12.42
N ASP A 4 11.63 2.23 -12.45
CA ASP A 4 12.12 1.12 -11.64
C ASP A 4 12.27 1.59 -10.18
N ARG A 5 11.53 0.97 -9.26
CA ARG A 5 11.61 1.26 -7.81
C ARG A 5 13.02 1.01 -7.27
N ALA A 6 13.83 0.19 -7.92
CA ALA A 6 15.22 0.01 -7.54
C ALA A 6 16.06 1.29 -7.71
N SER A 7 15.67 2.20 -8.60
CA SER A 7 16.47 3.38 -8.99
C SER A 7 16.78 4.34 -7.83
N TRP A 8 15.94 4.37 -6.80
CA TRP A 8 16.13 5.24 -5.64
C TRP A 8 16.50 4.50 -4.36
N ARG A 9 16.69 3.17 -4.39
CA ARG A 9 17.04 2.44 -3.16
C ARG A 9 18.37 2.95 -2.59
N ASN A 10 18.45 2.92 -1.26
CA ASN A 10 19.67 3.21 -0.50
C ASN A 10 20.01 2.10 0.50
N VAL A 11 19.20 1.05 0.55
CA VAL A 11 19.43 -0.20 1.29
C VAL A 11 19.27 -1.36 0.32
N TRP A 12 20.26 -2.25 0.26
CA TRP A 12 20.25 -3.44 -0.60
C TRP A 12 20.46 -4.72 0.20
N LEU A 13 19.75 -5.77 -0.18
CA LEU A 13 19.70 -7.04 0.53
C LEU A 13 20.26 -8.16 -0.35
N TYR A 14 21.33 -8.80 0.10
CA TYR A 14 22.01 -9.86 -0.62
C TYR A 14 22.00 -11.16 0.16
N GLU A 15 21.88 -12.29 -0.53
CA GLU A 15 22.19 -13.59 0.06
C GLU A 15 23.72 -13.73 0.20
N ALA A 16 24.20 -13.98 1.42
CA ALA A 16 25.64 -13.99 1.70
C ALA A 16 26.40 -15.13 1.00
N SER A 17 25.76 -16.28 0.80
CA SER A 17 26.38 -17.48 0.22
C SER A 17 26.55 -17.39 -1.31
N THR A 18 25.65 -16.68 -1.99
CA THR A 18 25.59 -16.61 -3.46
C THR A 18 25.96 -15.23 -4.01
N GLY A 19 25.82 -14.17 -3.20
CA GLY A 19 25.90 -12.79 -3.65
C GLY A 19 24.66 -12.32 -4.43
N ASN A 20 23.60 -13.13 -4.51
CA ASN A 20 22.39 -12.77 -5.23
C ASN A 20 21.65 -11.61 -4.54
N LEU A 21 21.19 -10.64 -5.33
CA LEU A 21 20.31 -9.58 -4.85
C LEU A 21 18.91 -10.16 -4.58
N LEU A 22 18.48 -10.12 -3.33
CA LEU A 22 17.15 -10.55 -2.90
C LEU A 22 16.13 -9.42 -2.99
N GLY A 23 16.60 -8.17 -2.84
CA GLY A 23 15.73 -7.01 -2.75
C GLY A 23 16.43 -5.79 -2.18
N GLY A 24 15.64 -4.81 -1.74
CA GLY A 24 16.15 -3.61 -1.09
C GLY A 24 15.08 -2.56 -0.91
N THR A 25 15.34 -1.48 -0.18
CA THR A 25 14.36 -0.42 0.06
C THR A 25 15.02 0.95 -0.03
N HIS A 26 14.21 1.98 -0.25
CA HIS A 26 14.61 3.31 0.18
C HIS A 26 14.20 3.47 1.64
N GLN A 27 15.06 4.08 2.45
CA GLN A 27 14.72 4.53 3.79
C GLN A 27 15.04 6.01 3.95
N ASN A 28 14.08 6.76 4.51
CA ASN A 28 14.18 8.20 4.75
C ASN A 28 14.65 8.53 6.19
N GLY A 29 15.12 7.54 6.95
CA GLY A 29 15.64 7.71 8.31
C GLY A 29 14.73 7.20 9.42
N SER A 30 13.44 6.88 9.16
CA SER A 30 12.55 6.35 10.21
C SER A 30 12.63 4.82 10.40
N MET A 31 13.22 4.12 9.44
CA MET A 31 13.36 2.66 9.49
C MET A 31 14.45 2.27 10.48
N THR A 32 14.12 1.35 11.38
CA THR A 32 15.08 0.76 12.33
C THR A 32 15.54 -0.62 11.86
N GLU A 33 16.62 -1.11 12.46
CA GLU A 33 17.08 -2.49 12.30
C GLU A 33 15.97 -3.49 12.66
N ALA A 34 15.27 -3.27 13.77
CA ALA A 34 14.13 -4.09 14.19
C ALA A 34 13.01 -4.10 13.15
N ASN A 35 12.71 -2.95 12.54
CA ASN A 35 11.69 -2.89 11.48
C ASN A 35 12.11 -3.68 10.25
N LEU A 36 13.36 -3.54 9.81
CA LEU A 36 13.85 -4.31 8.67
C LEU A 36 13.75 -5.80 8.95
N LEU A 37 14.22 -6.27 10.11
CA LEU A 37 14.12 -7.68 10.50
C LEU A 37 12.67 -8.19 10.50
N SER A 38 11.74 -7.42 11.06
CA SER A 38 10.32 -7.78 11.07
C SER A 38 9.73 -7.87 9.66
N ILE A 39 10.12 -6.96 8.75
CA ILE A 39 9.69 -6.99 7.35
C ILE A 39 10.27 -8.23 6.63
N LEU A 40 11.55 -8.53 6.85
CA LEU A 40 12.21 -9.69 6.27
C LEU A 40 11.54 -10.99 6.71
N GLU A 41 11.26 -11.15 8.00
CA GLU A 41 10.62 -12.34 8.56
C GLU A 41 9.15 -12.47 8.17
N GLY A 42 8.39 -11.39 8.32
CA GLY A 42 6.94 -11.42 8.19
C GLY A 42 6.45 -11.38 6.74
N VAL A 43 7.26 -10.85 5.82
CA VAL A 43 6.80 -10.56 4.45
C VAL A 43 7.79 -11.01 3.38
N LEU A 44 9.05 -10.59 3.43
CA LEU A 44 9.92 -10.67 2.26
C LEU A 44 10.57 -12.03 2.07
N LEU A 45 10.96 -12.71 3.15
CA LEU A 45 11.70 -13.96 3.10
C LEU A 45 10.84 -15.13 3.58
N VAL A 46 11.08 -16.28 2.98
CA VAL A 46 10.57 -17.58 3.42
C VAL A 46 11.79 -18.45 3.71
N VAL A 47 12.12 -18.56 5.00
CA VAL A 47 13.32 -19.24 5.50
C VAL A 47 12.90 -20.25 6.55
N ASP A 48 13.34 -21.50 6.39
CA ASP A 48 12.96 -22.63 7.25
C ASP A 48 13.96 -22.87 8.41
N ASP A 49 15.02 -22.06 8.50
CA ASP A 49 16.11 -22.16 9.47
C ASP A 49 16.46 -20.79 10.08
N GLN A 50 17.32 -20.79 11.09
CA GLN A 50 17.88 -19.58 11.68
C GLN A 50 18.67 -18.78 10.64
N TRP A 51 18.49 -17.46 10.68
CA TRP A 51 19.17 -16.52 9.80
C TRP A 51 19.62 -15.29 10.59
N SER A 52 20.55 -14.55 10.00
CA SER A 52 21.01 -13.27 10.55
C SER A 52 21.33 -12.30 9.43
N VAL A 53 21.34 -11.02 9.75
CA VAL A 53 21.66 -9.96 8.78
C VAL A 53 22.82 -9.16 9.29
N LYS A 54 23.79 -8.89 8.40
CA LYS A 54 24.94 -8.04 8.70
C LYS A 54 25.04 -6.92 7.70
N HIS A 55 25.41 -5.74 8.16
CA HIS A 55 25.82 -4.68 7.26
C HIS A 55 27.18 -5.05 6.64
N ARG A 56 27.27 -5.08 5.31
CA ARG A 56 28.42 -5.63 4.56
C ARG A 56 29.74 -4.94 4.93
N ASN A 57 29.75 -3.61 5.00
CA ASN A 57 30.99 -2.86 5.20
C ASN A 57 31.51 -2.91 6.65
N SER A 58 30.61 -2.92 7.63
CA SER A 58 31.00 -2.94 9.04
C SER A 58 31.06 -4.35 9.63
N ALA A 59 30.52 -5.35 8.92
CA ALA A 59 30.30 -6.72 9.39
C ALA A 59 29.49 -6.82 10.71
N LEU A 60 28.84 -5.73 11.11
CA LEU A 60 28.00 -5.70 12.32
C LEU A 60 26.68 -6.37 12.02
N ALA A 61 26.31 -7.32 12.88
CA ALA A 61 24.99 -7.92 12.86
C ALA A 61 23.96 -6.89 13.35
N ILE A 62 22.90 -6.71 12.58
CA ILE A 62 21.76 -5.91 13.02
C ILE A 62 20.91 -6.70 14.00
N GLY A 63 20.31 -6.02 14.96
CA GLY A 63 19.54 -6.65 16.01
C GLY A 63 18.10 -6.16 16.06
N SER A 64 17.31 -6.77 16.94
CA SER A 64 15.94 -6.34 17.24
C SER A 64 15.88 -5.05 18.08
N MET A 65 16.98 -4.30 18.17
CA MET A 65 17.01 -3.00 18.84
C MET A 65 16.48 -1.93 17.89
N ASN A 66 15.88 -0.88 18.44
CA ASN A 66 15.40 0.28 17.68
C ASN A 66 16.55 1.21 17.22
N ALA A 67 17.70 0.64 16.86
CA ALA A 67 18.78 1.38 16.25
C ALA A 67 18.36 1.83 14.84
N PRO A 68 18.66 3.08 14.45
CA PRO A 68 18.40 3.55 13.09
C PRO A 68 19.11 2.68 12.06
N LEU A 69 18.36 2.18 11.07
CA LEU A 69 18.95 1.48 9.95
C LEU A 69 19.89 2.44 9.21
N GLN A 70 21.02 1.94 8.72
CA GLN A 70 21.95 2.75 7.93
C GLN A 70 21.72 2.47 6.45
N PRO A 71 21.87 3.46 5.56
CA PRO A 71 21.99 3.19 4.13
C PRO A 71 23.20 2.30 3.86
N GLY A 72 23.07 1.36 2.95
CA GLY A 72 24.15 0.45 2.59
C GLY A 72 23.69 -0.94 2.16
N GLU A 73 24.67 -1.81 1.99
CA GLU A 73 24.45 -3.19 1.57
C GLU A 73 24.43 -4.09 2.80
N TYR A 74 23.45 -4.99 2.84
CA TYR A 74 23.23 -5.94 3.90
C TYR A 74 23.27 -7.36 3.36
N GLU A 75 23.88 -8.25 4.11
CA GLU A 75 24.07 -9.64 3.77
C GLU A 75 23.27 -10.52 4.72
N ILE A 76 22.45 -11.39 4.14
CA ILE A 76 21.60 -12.33 4.85
C ILE A 76 22.30 -13.69 4.87
N TYR A 77 22.62 -14.15 6.08
CA TYR A 77 23.29 -15.41 6.34
C TYR A 77 22.27 -16.43 6.81
N CYS A 78 22.19 -17.56 6.12
CA CYS A 78 21.39 -18.72 6.49
C CYS A 78 22.14 -20.00 6.09
N GLN A 79 21.96 -21.09 6.84
CA GLN A 79 22.55 -22.40 6.51
C GLN A 79 21.74 -23.13 5.42
N SER A 80 20.44 -22.90 5.38
CA SER A 80 19.54 -23.41 4.35
C SER A 80 19.41 -22.44 3.18
N SER A 81 18.61 -22.81 2.17
CA SER A 81 18.25 -21.89 1.10
C SER A 81 17.36 -20.76 1.62
N ILE A 82 17.60 -19.55 1.11
CA ILE A 82 16.73 -18.39 1.31
C ILE A 82 15.80 -18.29 0.09
N ARG A 83 14.49 -18.23 0.32
CA ARG A 83 13.51 -17.96 -0.74
C ARG A 83 12.92 -16.57 -0.53
N VAL A 84 12.85 -15.78 -1.59
CA VAL A 84 12.09 -14.53 -1.57
C VAL A 84 10.62 -14.86 -1.79
N ASN A 85 9.74 -14.23 -1.02
CA ASN A 85 8.31 -14.45 -1.08
C ASN A 85 7.77 -14.13 -2.50
N ASN A 86 7.15 -15.12 -3.12
CA ASN A 86 6.58 -15.01 -4.47
C ASN A 86 5.06 -14.81 -4.48
N GLU A 87 4.49 -14.35 -3.36
CA GLU A 87 3.08 -13.97 -3.27
C GLU A 87 2.72 -12.93 -4.35
N PRO A 88 1.62 -13.12 -5.08
CA PRO A 88 1.20 -12.15 -6.09
C PRO A 88 1.02 -10.75 -5.49
N TRP A 89 1.51 -9.75 -6.21
CA TRP A 89 1.22 -8.36 -5.92
C TRP A 89 -0.10 -7.96 -6.59
N VAL A 90 -0.95 -7.23 -5.88
CA VAL A 90 -2.22 -6.72 -6.40
C VAL A 90 -2.00 -5.34 -6.99
N ALA A 91 -1.89 -5.29 -8.32
CA ALA A 91 -1.84 -4.04 -9.08
C ALA A 91 -3.08 -3.18 -8.80
N ARG A 92 -2.87 -1.86 -8.75
CA ARG A 92 -3.94 -0.88 -8.56
C ARG A 92 -4.07 0.03 -9.79
N LEU A 93 -5.27 0.54 -9.99
CA LEU A 93 -5.50 1.76 -10.76
C LEU A 93 -5.49 2.92 -9.76
N ILE A 94 -5.02 4.11 -10.16
CA ILE A 94 -5.30 5.30 -9.35
C ILE A 94 -6.81 5.49 -9.36
N SER A 95 -7.39 5.23 -8.19
CA SER A 95 -8.82 5.24 -7.98
C SER A 95 -9.29 6.68 -7.79
N HIS A 96 -9.24 7.50 -8.84
CA HIS A 96 -9.98 8.75 -8.80
C HIS A 96 -11.45 8.37 -8.75
N SER A 97 -12.11 8.69 -7.64
CA SER A 97 -13.53 8.45 -7.46
C SER A 97 -14.31 9.21 -8.54
N ILE A 98 -14.54 8.57 -9.69
CA ILE A 98 -15.44 9.08 -10.72
C ILE A 98 -16.83 8.91 -10.11
N SER A 99 -17.36 10.05 -9.68
CA SER A 99 -18.61 10.22 -8.97
C SER A 99 -19.74 9.37 -9.54
N GLY A 100 -20.46 8.63 -8.68
CA GLY A 100 -21.78 8.14 -9.06
C GLY A 100 -22.47 7.17 -8.12
N ARG A 101 -21.75 6.35 -7.33
CA ARG A 101 -22.40 5.20 -6.66
C ARG A 101 -22.24 5.03 -5.16
N VAL A 102 -21.28 5.67 -4.48
CA VAL A 102 -21.01 5.31 -3.07
C VAL A 102 -21.03 6.53 -2.15
N ASP A 103 -22.22 7.10 -1.99
CA ASP A 103 -22.42 8.20 -1.05
C ASP A 103 -22.12 7.75 0.39
N ALA A 104 -22.53 6.54 0.81
CA ALA A 104 -22.34 6.08 2.19
C ALA A 104 -20.87 5.86 2.61
N PHE A 105 -20.06 5.17 1.81
CA PHE A 105 -18.62 4.98 2.08
C PHE A 105 -17.90 6.33 2.16
N ARG A 106 -18.05 7.13 1.11
CA ARG A 106 -17.37 8.43 0.98
C ARG A 106 -17.77 9.35 2.11
N ASP A 107 -19.07 9.48 2.38
CA ASP A 107 -19.59 10.39 3.39
C ASP A 107 -19.27 9.89 4.80
N GLY A 108 -19.26 8.57 5.02
CA GLY A 108 -18.83 7.94 6.27
C GLY A 108 -17.36 8.18 6.59
N VAL A 109 -16.45 7.92 5.63
CA VAL A 109 -15.01 8.20 5.78
C VAL A 109 -14.76 9.68 6.03
N ARG A 110 -15.45 10.55 5.29
CA ARG A 110 -15.39 12.02 5.45
C ARG A 110 -15.84 12.47 6.83
N ALA A 111 -16.96 11.93 7.32
CA ALA A 111 -17.51 12.23 8.63
C ALA A 111 -16.60 11.75 9.77
N ARG A 112 -16.00 10.56 9.62
CA ARG A 112 -15.05 9.99 10.59
C ARG A 112 -13.76 10.81 10.65
N ASP A 113 -13.15 11.10 9.50
CA ASP A 113 -11.77 11.56 9.47
C ASP A 113 -11.63 13.09 9.52
N GLY A 114 -12.43 13.84 8.73
CA GLY A 114 -12.42 15.30 8.67
C GLY A 114 -11.10 15.98 8.23
N LYS A 115 -10.03 15.22 8.04
CA LYS A 115 -8.68 15.66 7.68
C LYS A 115 -7.97 14.59 6.85
N CYS A 116 -6.86 14.95 6.22
CA CYS A 116 -5.97 13.95 5.65
C CYS A 116 -5.24 13.23 6.80
N VAL A 117 -5.57 11.96 7.03
CA VAL A 117 -5.16 11.23 8.25
C VAL A 117 -3.68 10.85 8.29
N VAL A 118 -2.99 10.93 7.16
CA VAL A 118 -1.53 10.69 7.08
C VAL A 118 -0.73 11.98 7.21
N SER A 119 -1.22 13.09 6.64
CA SER A 119 -0.52 14.39 6.70
C SER A 119 -0.99 15.28 7.86
N GLY A 120 -2.12 14.96 8.50
CA GLY A 120 -2.76 15.76 9.54
C GLY A 120 -3.42 17.05 9.04
N ILE A 121 -3.39 17.33 7.73
CA ILE A 121 -3.96 18.56 7.16
C ILE A 121 -5.48 18.51 7.28
N VAL A 122 -6.03 19.41 8.12
CA VAL A 122 -7.46 19.53 8.36
C VAL A 122 -8.17 20.11 7.14
N ASN A 123 -9.30 19.51 6.75
CA ASN A 123 -10.16 20.12 5.74
C ASN A 123 -11.01 21.21 6.40
N VAL A 124 -10.48 22.44 6.44
CA VAL A 124 -11.18 23.60 6.99
C VAL A 124 -12.48 23.94 6.24
N ARG A 125 -12.69 23.38 5.04
CA ARG A 125 -13.88 23.63 4.22
C ARG A 125 -14.99 22.57 4.42
N ALA A 126 -14.76 21.57 5.27
CA ALA A 126 -15.70 20.48 5.50
C ALA A 126 -17.06 20.95 6.03
N SER A 127 -17.10 22.02 6.83
CA SER A 127 -18.35 22.62 7.35
C SER A 127 -19.27 23.19 6.26
N TRP A 128 -18.74 23.50 5.08
CA TRP A 128 -19.50 23.90 3.89
C TRP A 128 -19.69 22.75 2.89
N ASN A 129 -19.54 21.51 3.36
CA ASN A 129 -19.57 20.30 2.53
C ASN A 129 -18.63 20.36 1.32
N THR A 130 -17.52 21.09 1.45
CA THR A 130 -16.54 21.26 0.38
C THR A 130 -15.34 20.35 0.65
N TRP A 131 -15.15 19.39 -0.25
CA TRP A 131 -14.13 18.33 -0.12
C TRP A 131 -13.06 18.40 -1.22
N SER A 132 -13.02 19.50 -1.97
CA SER A 132 -12.02 19.69 -3.02
C SER A 132 -10.60 19.48 -2.47
N GLY A 133 -9.83 18.62 -3.13
CA GLY A 133 -8.48 18.22 -2.71
C GLY A 133 -8.41 17.07 -1.71
N PHE A 134 -9.54 16.54 -1.24
CA PHE A 134 -9.63 15.41 -0.32
C PHE A 134 -10.44 14.25 -0.91
N GLU A 135 -9.93 13.04 -0.78
CA GLU A 135 -10.45 11.84 -1.40
C GLU A 135 -10.58 10.72 -0.37
N ALA A 136 -11.70 9.99 -0.42
CA ALA A 136 -11.89 8.80 0.40
C ALA A 136 -11.24 7.63 -0.33
N ALA A 137 -10.08 7.21 0.18
CA ALA A 137 -9.23 6.20 -0.40
C ALA A 137 -9.54 4.83 0.19
N HIS A 138 -9.64 3.79 -0.66
CA HIS A 138 -9.80 2.42 -0.18
C HIS A 138 -8.45 1.79 0.20
N VAL A 139 -8.35 1.20 1.40
CA VAL A 139 -7.17 0.47 1.89
C VAL A 139 -6.95 -0.85 1.14
N PHE A 140 -8.02 -1.53 0.74
CA PHE A 140 -8.03 -2.59 -0.25
C PHE A 140 -8.72 -2.07 -1.52
N PRO A 141 -8.14 -2.21 -2.71
CA PRO A 141 -8.60 -1.46 -3.88
C PRO A 141 -9.98 -1.91 -4.35
N LEU A 142 -10.88 -0.95 -4.57
CA LEU A 142 -12.24 -1.19 -5.04
C LEU A 142 -12.25 -1.96 -6.38
N ASP A 143 -11.30 -1.67 -7.26
CA ASP A 143 -11.23 -2.32 -8.57
C ASP A 143 -10.84 -3.80 -8.52
N CYS A 144 -10.38 -4.30 -7.37
CA CYS A 144 -10.09 -5.71 -7.12
C CYS A 144 -11.19 -6.42 -6.32
N GLU A 145 -12.45 -6.01 -6.47
CA GLU A 145 -13.60 -6.64 -5.80
C GLU A 145 -13.72 -8.15 -6.09
N SER A 146 -13.33 -8.61 -7.27
CA SER A 146 -13.28 -10.05 -7.56
C SER A 146 -12.33 -10.80 -6.62
N VAL A 147 -11.13 -10.25 -6.40
CA VAL A 147 -10.13 -10.77 -5.46
C VAL A 147 -10.65 -10.68 -4.02
N TRP A 148 -11.32 -9.58 -3.67
CA TRP A 148 -11.98 -9.39 -2.38
C TRP A 148 -12.97 -10.53 -2.06
N ILE A 149 -13.80 -10.89 -3.04
CA ILE A 149 -14.80 -11.95 -2.92
C ILE A 149 -14.13 -13.33 -2.92
N GLU A 150 -13.25 -13.60 -3.89
CA GLU A 150 -12.59 -14.90 -4.08
C GLU A 150 -11.85 -15.35 -2.81
N PHE A 151 -11.08 -14.46 -2.20
CA PHE A 151 -10.30 -14.76 -1.01
C PHE A 151 -11.04 -14.46 0.30
N ASN A 152 -12.33 -14.08 0.21
CA ASN A 152 -13.19 -13.73 1.33
C ASN A 152 -12.52 -12.73 2.30
N TYR A 153 -11.97 -11.65 1.75
CA TYR A 153 -11.40 -10.55 2.55
C TYR A 153 -12.47 -9.74 3.29
N GLY A 154 -13.73 -9.85 2.83
CA GLY A 154 -14.90 -9.31 3.51
C GLY A 154 -15.06 -9.76 4.97
N ARG A 155 -14.49 -10.92 5.35
CA ARG A 155 -14.49 -11.42 6.74
C ARG A 155 -13.78 -10.51 7.75
N TRP A 156 -13.00 -9.53 7.27
CA TRP A 156 -12.26 -8.58 8.12
C TRP A 156 -13.05 -7.30 8.40
N ILE A 157 -14.22 -7.16 7.79
CA ILE A 157 -15.16 -6.08 8.03
C ILE A 157 -16.13 -6.52 9.12
N THR A 158 -16.50 -5.58 9.98
CA THR A 158 -17.42 -5.79 11.11
C THR A 158 -18.55 -4.76 11.16
N ASP A 159 -18.41 -3.63 10.47
CA ASP A 159 -19.44 -2.57 10.42
C ASP A 159 -20.54 -2.83 9.37
N MET A 160 -20.52 -3.99 8.71
CA MET A 160 -21.50 -4.39 7.69
C MET A 160 -22.16 -5.76 7.96
N ASP A 161 -22.02 -6.32 9.16
CA ASP A 161 -22.41 -7.70 9.54
C ASP A 161 -23.92 -8.04 9.41
N GLY A 162 -24.76 -7.10 8.98
CA GLY A 162 -26.19 -7.30 8.67
C GLY A 162 -26.56 -7.18 7.19
N THR A 163 -25.60 -6.96 6.30
CA THR A 163 -25.88 -6.60 4.89
C THR A 163 -25.75 -7.83 3.99
N THR A 164 -26.86 -8.49 3.68
CA THR A 164 -26.84 -9.67 2.79
C THR A 164 -26.83 -9.25 1.31
N GLY A 165 -25.93 -9.82 0.52
CA GLY A 165 -25.88 -9.63 -0.94
C GLY A 165 -25.23 -8.32 -1.41
N VAL A 166 -24.64 -7.54 -0.50
CA VAL A 166 -23.85 -6.34 -0.82
C VAL A 166 -22.39 -6.62 -0.49
N SER A 167 -21.50 -6.32 -1.42
CA SER A 167 -20.06 -6.44 -1.19
C SER A 167 -19.61 -5.49 -0.08
N THR A 168 -18.89 -6.04 0.90
CA THR A 168 -18.38 -5.29 2.06
C THR A 168 -17.15 -4.43 1.74
N ILE A 169 -16.70 -4.42 0.49
CA ILE A 169 -15.54 -3.62 0.05
C ILE A 169 -15.74 -2.11 0.26
N ASN A 170 -16.99 -1.65 0.29
CA ASN A 170 -17.37 -0.26 0.55
C ASN A 170 -17.64 0.03 2.04
N SER A 171 -17.15 -0.81 2.94
CA SER A 171 -17.12 -0.53 4.38
C SER A 171 -16.27 0.69 4.69
N ILE A 172 -16.68 1.48 5.69
CA ILE A 172 -15.90 2.63 6.17
C ILE A 172 -14.58 2.15 6.79
N GLN A 173 -14.53 0.93 7.32
CA GLN A 173 -13.30 0.31 7.85
C GLN A 173 -12.26 0.01 6.76
N ASN A 174 -12.68 -0.03 5.48
CA ASN A 174 -11.78 -0.11 4.33
C ASN A 174 -11.37 1.26 3.79
N GLY A 175 -11.65 2.35 4.50
CA GLY A 175 -11.45 3.72 3.99
C GLY A 175 -10.50 4.56 4.83
N LEU A 176 -9.80 5.50 4.18
CA LEU A 176 -9.05 6.60 4.80
C LEU A 176 -9.30 7.89 4.01
N LEU A 177 -9.43 9.03 4.69
CA LEU A 177 -9.47 10.33 4.02
C LEU A 177 -8.06 10.84 3.77
N LEU A 178 -7.71 11.02 2.49
CA LEU A 178 -6.38 11.47 2.06
C LEU A 178 -6.48 12.77 1.26
N ARG A 179 -5.37 13.50 1.12
CA ARG A 179 -5.26 14.50 0.05
C ARG A 179 -5.11 13.77 -1.28
N GLY A 180 -5.59 14.34 -2.37
CA GLY A 180 -5.54 13.69 -3.69
C GLY A 180 -4.12 13.32 -4.15
N ASP A 181 -3.11 14.15 -3.87
CA ASP A 181 -1.70 13.82 -4.16
C ASP A 181 -1.19 12.62 -3.35
N LEU A 182 -1.53 12.57 -2.06
CA LEU A 182 -1.16 11.45 -1.19
C LEU A 182 -1.98 10.18 -1.46
N HIS A 183 -3.20 10.32 -2.01
CA HIS A 183 -4.01 9.19 -2.43
C HIS A 183 -3.35 8.46 -3.61
N SER A 184 -2.85 9.20 -4.60
CA SER A 184 -2.09 8.63 -5.71
C SER A 184 -0.87 7.83 -5.25
N ASP A 185 -0.13 8.34 -4.26
CA ASP A 185 1.05 7.66 -3.72
C ASP A 185 0.69 6.43 -2.87
N PHE A 186 -0.43 6.50 -2.16
CA PHE A 186 -0.99 5.37 -1.41
C PHE A 186 -1.40 4.24 -2.37
N ASP A 187 -2.13 4.57 -3.44
CA ASP A 187 -2.54 3.60 -4.48
C ASP A 187 -1.34 3.00 -5.22
N ASN A 188 -0.25 3.73 -5.39
CA ASN A 188 1.00 3.21 -5.95
C ASN A 188 1.87 2.46 -4.94
N TYR A 189 1.39 2.27 -3.71
CA TYR A 189 2.13 1.69 -2.60
C TYR A 189 3.49 2.38 -2.34
N LEU A 190 3.63 3.67 -2.64
CA LEU A 190 4.87 4.41 -2.37
C LEU A 190 5.08 4.63 -0.88
N PHE A 191 3.99 4.66 -0.12
CA PHE A 191 4.04 4.55 1.33
C PHE A 191 2.94 3.60 1.84
N SER A 192 3.08 3.15 3.08
CA SER A 192 2.05 2.39 3.76
C SER A 192 2.10 2.61 5.27
N ILE A 193 1.10 2.10 6.00
CA ILE A 193 0.97 2.21 7.45
C ILE A 193 1.15 0.83 8.07
N ASN A 194 2.07 0.70 9.01
CA ASN A 194 2.26 -0.52 9.77
C ASN A 194 1.54 -0.44 11.13
N PRO A 195 0.37 -1.09 11.32
CA PRO A 195 -0.32 -1.07 12.60
C PRO A 195 0.47 -1.80 13.71
N ASP A 196 1.36 -2.72 13.36
CA ASP A 196 2.18 -3.47 14.31
C ASP A 196 3.44 -2.71 14.79
N ASP A 197 3.75 -1.57 14.14
CA ASP A 197 4.80 -0.63 14.56
C ASP A 197 4.19 0.71 14.99
N GLY A 198 3.16 0.64 15.85
CA GLY A 198 2.51 1.83 16.40
C GLY A 198 1.83 2.71 15.35
N TYR A 199 1.34 2.12 14.25
CA TYR A 199 0.76 2.83 13.11
C TYR A 199 1.73 3.78 12.40
N LYS A 200 3.03 3.44 12.40
CA LYS A 200 4.04 4.22 11.70
C LYS A 200 3.83 4.17 10.19
N ILE A 201 3.97 5.32 9.54
CA ILE A 201 3.99 5.49 8.10
C ILE A 201 5.41 5.23 7.62
N THR A 202 5.55 4.29 6.67
CA THR A 202 6.83 3.98 6.01
C THR A 202 6.73 4.39 4.55
N TYR A 203 7.66 5.24 4.11
CA TYR A 203 7.76 5.70 2.73
C TYR A 203 8.92 4.97 2.03
N PHE A 204 8.62 4.24 0.96
CA PHE A 204 9.52 3.31 0.28
C PHE A 204 10.28 3.92 -0.91
N GLY A 205 10.15 5.23 -1.11
CA GLY A 205 10.92 6.06 -2.04
C GLY A 205 11.32 7.38 -1.37
N PRO A 206 11.90 8.32 -2.12
CA PRO A 206 12.11 9.68 -1.61
C PRO A 206 10.78 10.25 -1.12
N ASP A 207 10.77 10.82 0.08
CA ASP A 207 9.57 11.37 0.71
C ASP A 207 9.48 12.90 0.53
N PRO A 208 8.77 13.40 -0.50
CA PRO A 208 8.64 14.84 -0.72
C PRO A 208 7.68 15.51 0.27
N PHE A 209 6.92 14.74 1.06
CA PHE A 209 5.85 15.23 1.91
C PHE A 209 6.18 15.19 3.41
N GLY A 210 7.31 14.59 3.79
CA GLY A 210 7.70 14.40 5.19
C GLY A 210 6.73 13.51 5.94
N LEU A 211 6.25 12.45 5.30
CA LEU A 211 5.38 11.44 5.88
C LEU A 211 6.12 10.30 6.60
N ASP A 212 7.35 9.98 6.19
CA ASP A 212 8.11 8.86 6.76
C ASP A 212 8.31 9.05 8.27
N GLY A 213 8.03 8.00 9.04
CA GLY A 213 8.12 8.02 10.49
C GLY A 213 6.98 8.71 11.22
N ARG A 214 6.05 9.37 10.52
CA ARG A 214 4.82 9.88 11.16
C ARG A 214 3.91 8.73 11.58
N THR A 215 2.96 9.04 12.45
CA THR A 215 1.94 8.08 12.90
C THR A 215 0.60 8.40 12.25
N LEU A 216 -0.14 7.38 11.82
CA LEU A 216 -1.52 7.53 11.35
C LEU A 216 -2.38 8.23 12.42
N ASP A 217 -3.13 9.26 12.00
CA ASP A 217 -3.93 10.06 12.92
C ASP A 217 -4.95 9.18 13.69
N PRO A 218 -5.03 9.30 15.03
CA PRO A 218 -5.90 8.47 15.85
C PRO A 218 -7.38 8.60 15.51
N VAL A 219 -7.82 9.68 14.85
CA VAL A 219 -9.23 9.91 14.51
C VAL A 219 -9.85 8.75 13.73
N CYS A 220 -9.09 8.16 12.79
CA CYS A 220 -9.57 7.09 11.94
C CYS A 220 -9.48 5.70 12.59
N ARG A 221 -8.82 5.58 13.74
CA ARG A 221 -8.50 4.31 14.43
C ARG A 221 -8.93 4.34 15.90
N ASN A 222 -9.99 5.09 16.20
CA ASN A 222 -10.58 5.12 17.54
C ASN A 222 -11.26 3.77 17.83
N PRO A 223 -10.81 2.98 18.82
CA PRO A 223 -11.39 1.66 19.11
C PRO A 223 -12.82 1.71 19.64
N GLN A 224 -13.33 2.89 20.02
CA GLN A 224 -14.74 3.08 20.38
C GLN A 224 -15.64 3.38 19.18
N ASP A 225 -15.06 3.67 18.01
CA ASP A 225 -15.81 3.88 16.77
C ASP A 225 -15.93 2.55 16.02
N PRO A 226 -17.15 2.01 15.80
CA PRO A 226 -17.31 0.78 15.03
C PRO A 226 -16.82 0.91 13.59
N HIS A 227 -16.68 2.14 13.07
CA HIS A 227 -16.18 2.42 11.73
C HIS A 227 -14.68 2.70 11.70
N CYS A 228 -13.94 2.42 12.77
CA CYS A 228 -12.48 2.57 12.76
C CYS A 228 -11.84 1.74 11.64
N VAL A 229 -10.78 2.26 11.03
CA VAL A 229 -10.06 1.56 9.96
C VAL A 229 -9.61 0.18 10.44
N SER A 230 -9.73 -0.83 9.58
CA SER A 230 -9.37 -2.21 9.91
C SER A 230 -7.85 -2.36 9.94
N ASP A 231 -7.29 -2.69 11.11
CA ASP A 231 -5.87 -3.03 11.24
C ASP A 231 -5.47 -4.18 10.30
N THR A 232 -6.37 -5.13 10.06
CA THR A 232 -6.09 -6.26 9.16
C THR A 232 -5.93 -5.81 7.72
N LEU A 233 -6.73 -4.83 7.27
CA LEU A 233 -6.57 -4.22 5.95
C LEU A 233 -5.30 -3.37 5.86
N LEU A 234 -4.95 -2.65 6.93
CA LEU A 234 -3.67 -1.93 7.00
C LEU A 234 -2.48 -2.90 6.90
N ARG A 235 -2.50 -4.03 7.61
CA ARG A 235 -1.47 -5.08 7.49
C ARG A 235 -1.39 -5.63 6.08
N TRP A 236 -2.53 -5.88 5.45
CA TRP A 236 -2.57 -6.33 4.06
C TRP A 236 -1.94 -5.30 3.12
N HIS A 237 -2.30 -4.03 3.24
CA HIS A 237 -1.74 -2.95 2.43
C HIS A 237 -0.23 -2.78 2.66
N PHE A 238 0.23 -2.86 3.91
CA PHE A 238 1.64 -2.84 4.27
C PHE A 238 2.41 -4.00 3.64
N ARG A 239 1.86 -5.21 3.69
CA ARG A 239 2.43 -6.38 3.02
C ARG A 239 2.57 -6.16 1.51
N GLN A 240 1.54 -5.65 0.85
CA GLN A 240 1.58 -5.33 -0.58
C GLN A 240 2.61 -4.26 -0.91
N ALA A 241 2.76 -3.23 -0.07
CA ALA A 241 3.77 -2.20 -0.25
C ALA A 241 5.20 -2.73 -0.06
N VAL A 242 5.43 -3.62 0.90
CA VAL A 242 6.72 -4.30 1.04
C VAL A 242 7.02 -5.14 -0.20
N LEU A 243 6.07 -5.96 -0.66
CA LEU A 243 6.27 -6.77 -1.87
C LEU A 243 6.54 -5.88 -3.10
N ALA A 244 5.79 -4.79 -3.25
CA ALA A 244 5.95 -3.86 -4.35
C ALA A 244 7.33 -3.20 -4.37
N ASN A 245 7.82 -2.72 -3.23
CA ASN A 245 9.02 -1.90 -3.20
C ASN A 245 10.29 -2.70 -2.91
N MET A 246 10.18 -3.79 -2.15
CA MET A 246 11.33 -4.46 -1.57
C MET A 246 11.77 -5.73 -2.28
N ARG A 247 10.87 -6.42 -2.98
CA ARG A 247 11.18 -7.69 -3.65
C ARG A 247 11.93 -7.51 -4.95
N GLY A 248 13.06 -8.19 -5.13
CA GLY A 248 13.77 -8.21 -6.42
C GLY A 248 14.07 -6.79 -6.91
N ALA A 249 13.73 -6.46 -8.15
CA ALA A 249 13.82 -5.09 -8.68
C ALA A 249 12.70 -4.14 -8.17
N GLY A 250 11.63 -4.70 -7.61
CA GLY A 250 10.40 -3.99 -7.29
C GLY A 250 9.39 -4.09 -8.43
N GLU A 251 8.12 -3.86 -8.09
CA GLU A 251 7.02 -3.85 -9.04
C GLU A 251 6.94 -2.51 -9.77
N PRO A 252 6.28 -2.43 -10.94
CA PRO A 252 6.13 -1.17 -11.65
C PRO A 252 5.47 -0.06 -10.82
N ILE A 253 5.82 1.17 -11.14
CA ILE A 253 5.02 2.36 -10.78
C ILE A 253 4.25 2.75 -12.02
N PHE A 254 2.96 3.01 -11.83
CA PHE A 254 2.08 3.31 -12.94
C PHE A 254 1.80 4.80 -12.98
N GLU A 255 2.16 5.41 -14.11
CA GLU A 255 1.78 6.77 -14.44
C GLU A 255 0.35 6.80 -14.99
N HIS A 256 -0.36 7.88 -14.69
CA HIS A 256 -1.76 8.04 -15.08
C HIS A 256 -2.00 9.31 -15.91
N ASP A 257 -0.97 10.16 -16.06
CA ASP A 257 -0.98 11.31 -16.97
C ASP A 257 -0.57 10.87 -18.38
N PHE A 258 -1.53 10.28 -19.11
CA PHE A 258 -1.32 9.89 -20.49
C PHE A 258 -1.47 11.10 -21.43
N PRO A 259 -0.68 11.20 -22.52
CA PRO A 259 -0.79 12.29 -23.47
C PRO A 259 -2.23 12.49 -24.00
N PRO A 260 -2.65 13.73 -24.29
CA PRO A 260 -3.96 13.98 -24.88
C PRO A 260 -4.17 13.21 -26.19
N GLY A 261 -5.30 12.51 -26.32
CA GLY A 261 -5.65 11.71 -27.49
C GLY A 261 -5.18 10.24 -27.43
N THR A 262 -4.50 9.85 -26.36
CA THR A 262 -4.10 8.46 -26.11
C THR A 262 -5.32 7.61 -25.75
N ASP A 263 -5.48 6.47 -26.42
CA ASP A 263 -6.44 5.45 -26.03
C ASP A 263 -5.89 4.69 -24.81
N MET A 264 -6.33 5.10 -23.63
CA MET A 264 -5.94 4.52 -22.35
C MET A 264 -6.12 2.98 -22.30
N LEU A 265 -7.15 2.44 -22.95
CA LEU A 265 -7.35 0.98 -22.97
C LEU A 265 -6.33 0.29 -23.88
N ALA A 266 -5.95 0.92 -24.98
CA ALA A 266 -4.88 0.43 -25.84
C ALA A 266 -3.51 0.50 -25.14
N GLU A 267 -3.25 1.55 -24.35
CA GLU A 267 -2.02 1.67 -23.55
C GLU A 267 -1.95 0.60 -22.46
N LEU A 268 -3.00 0.43 -21.65
CA LEU A 268 -3.03 -0.62 -20.62
C LEU A 268 -2.82 -2.01 -21.24
N ARG A 269 -3.35 -2.26 -22.43
CA ARG A 269 -3.12 -3.52 -23.16
C ARG A 269 -1.69 -3.66 -23.69
N SER A 270 -0.98 -2.55 -23.91
CA SER A 270 0.40 -2.54 -24.39
C SER A 270 1.43 -2.68 -23.25
N GLU A 271 1.01 -2.50 -22.00
CA GLU A 271 1.85 -2.71 -20.81
C GLU A 271 2.32 -4.18 -20.71
N PRO A 272 3.55 -4.42 -20.20
CA PRO A 272 4.06 -5.78 -20.03
C PRO A 272 3.14 -6.66 -19.19
N GLU A 273 2.95 -7.90 -19.65
CA GLU A 273 2.28 -8.94 -18.89
C GLU A 273 3.07 -9.26 -17.60
N PRO A 274 2.39 -9.63 -16.49
CA PRO A 274 0.95 -9.88 -16.38
C PRO A 274 0.08 -8.62 -16.11
N TYR A 275 0.70 -7.46 -15.90
CA TYR A 275 0.02 -6.30 -15.33
C TYR A 275 -0.89 -5.57 -16.31
N GLY A 276 -0.51 -5.51 -17.59
CA GLY A 276 -1.33 -4.83 -18.60
C GLY A 276 -2.73 -5.44 -18.72
N LYS A 277 -2.81 -6.76 -18.81
CA LYS A 277 -4.10 -7.47 -18.81
C LYS A 277 -4.89 -7.22 -17.53
N GLN A 278 -4.27 -7.35 -16.37
CA GLN A 278 -4.94 -7.17 -15.08
C GLN A 278 -5.53 -5.76 -14.95
N ARG A 279 -4.74 -4.72 -15.30
CA ARG A 279 -5.16 -3.32 -15.23
C ARG A 279 -6.21 -2.98 -16.28
N PHE A 280 -6.10 -3.54 -17.48
CA PHE A 280 -7.14 -3.44 -18.50
C PHE A 280 -8.47 -4.01 -18.01
N GLU A 281 -8.46 -5.21 -17.40
CA GLU A 281 -9.66 -5.84 -16.84
C GLU A 281 -10.26 -5.03 -15.69
N MET A 282 -9.41 -4.47 -14.81
CA MET A 282 -9.82 -3.54 -13.75
C MET A 282 -10.49 -2.28 -14.32
N GLU A 283 -9.89 -1.65 -15.33
CA GLU A 283 -10.37 -0.40 -15.94
C GLU A 283 -11.69 -0.63 -16.68
N MET A 284 -11.79 -1.73 -17.44
CA MET A 284 -13.04 -2.15 -18.08
C MET A 284 -14.14 -2.41 -17.06
N SER A 285 -13.83 -3.11 -15.96
CA SER A 285 -14.78 -3.37 -14.88
C SER A 285 -15.25 -2.08 -14.22
N SER A 286 -14.33 -1.13 -14.00
CA SER A 286 -14.63 0.19 -13.45
C SER A 286 -15.58 0.99 -14.36
N ARG A 287 -15.29 1.05 -15.67
CA ARG A 287 -16.15 1.70 -16.66
C ARG A 287 -17.54 1.08 -16.74
N LEU A 288 -17.65 -0.24 -16.71
CA LEU A 288 -18.93 -0.95 -16.73
C LEU A 288 -19.75 -0.68 -15.46
N ARG A 289 -19.10 -0.67 -14.29
CA ARG A 289 -19.74 -0.28 -13.02
C ARG A 289 -20.26 1.16 -13.08
N ASN A 290 -19.51 2.09 -13.67
CA ASN A 290 -19.87 3.50 -13.73
C ASN A 290 -20.89 3.82 -14.84
N GLY A 291 -20.92 3.03 -15.93
CA GLY A 291 -21.81 3.23 -17.07
C GLY A 291 -23.18 2.54 -16.98
N ALA A 292 -23.39 1.61 -16.05
CA ALA A 292 -24.67 0.90 -15.93
C ALA A 292 -25.78 1.82 -15.36
N PRO A 293 -26.99 1.84 -15.96
CA PRO A 293 -28.09 2.70 -15.52
C PRO A 293 -28.49 2.41 -14.06
N LYS A 294 -28.88 3.46 -13.34
CA LYS A 294 -29.36 3.36 -11.96
C LYS A 294 -30.65 2.53 -11.95
N SER A 295 -30.65 1.39 -11.26
CA SER A 295 -31.91 0.74 -10.89
C SER A 295 -32.67 1.70 -9.98
N THR A 296 -33.86 2.07 -10.42
CA THR A 296 -34.78 2.99 -9.72
C THR A 296 -35.45 2.31 -8.54
#